data_AF-A0A950KLS1-F1
#
_entry.id   AF-A0A950KLS1-F1
#
_cell.length_a   1.000
_cell.length_b   1.000
_cell.length_c   1.000
_cell.angle_alpha   90.00
_cell.angle_beta   90.00
_cell.angle_gamma   90.00
#
_symmetry.space_group_name_H-M   'P 1'
#
loop_
_entity.id
_entity.type
_entity.pdbx_description
1 polymer ?
#
loop_
_entity_poly.entity_id
_entity_poly.type
_entity_poly.pdbx_seq_one_letter_code
_entity_poly.pdbx_strand_id
1 'polypeptide(L)'
;MLDADEVKAAAGDRGKVIHLREFVRAEEIDPVFYEKTYYVGPRDDENSFRLLREALRQTQRAGVGRFSFHDREYLVAVRAGANVLVLHTLRFHDEEVGAAELEIDGLTPKPAPKEVQMAGQLVLTLVDDFDSSAYDDTYREAVLDLIKRKAKGEEIDLVAQEEAAHGDDLAAALQASLAGARS
;
A
#
# COMPACT_ATOMS: atom_id res chain seq x y z
N MET A 1 -19.99 -32.07 -0.95
CA MET A 1 -20.11 -30.82 -0.19
C MET A 1 -19.13 -30.97 0.96
N LEU A 2 -18.11 -30.12 1.04
CA LEU A 2 -17.09 -30.20 2.10
C LEU A 2 -17.70 -29.71 3.41
N ASP A 3 -17.65 -30.53 4.46
CA ASP A 3 -18.21 -30.17 5.76
C ASP A 3 -17.30 -29.20 6.51
N ALA A 4 -17.89 -28.33 7.34
CA ALA A 4 -17.14 -27.33 8.11
C ALA A 4 -16.09 -27.97 9.04
N ASP A 5 -16.36 -29.17 9.54
CA ASP A 5 -15.44 -29.94 10.36
C ASP A 5 -14.30 -30.58 9.56
N GLU A 6 -14.52 -30.93 8.28
CA GLU A 6 -13.46 -31.40 7.37
C GLU A 6 -12.50 -30.27 6.99
N VAL A 7 -13.04 -29.07 6.76
CA VAL A 7 -12.25 -27.85 6.50
C VAL A 7 -11.42 -27.47 7.73
N LYS A 8 -12.01 -27.56 8.93
CA LYS A 8 -11.32 -27.27 10.19
C LYS A 8 -10.25 -28.30 10.52
N ALA A 9 -10.50 -29.59 10.25
CA ALA A 9 -9.51 -30.66 10.41
C ALA A 9 -8.33 -30.51 9.43
N ALA A 10 -8.60 -30.09 8.18
CA ALA A 10 -7.56 -29.77 7.20
C ALA A 10 -6.77 -28.50 7.55
N ALA A 11 -7.44 -27.50 8.16
CA ALA A 11 -6.83 -26.25 8.61
C ALA A 11 -5.83 -26.46 9.76
N GLY A 12 -5.97 -27.56 10.52
CA GLY A 12 -5.09 -27.93 11.63
C GLY A 12 -5.16 -26.93 12.78
N ASP A 13 -4.91 -27.38 14.00
CA ASP A 13 -4.81 -26.48 15.18
C ASP A 13 -3.51 -25.66 15.09
N ARG A 14 -3.50 -24.69 14.16
CA ARG A 14 -2.38 -23.80 13.91
C ARG A 14 -2.65 -22.54 14.69
N GLY A 15 -2.20 -22.54 15.95
CA GLY A 15 -2.11 -21.32 16.75
C GLY A 15 -1.44 -20.18 15.98
N LYS A 16 -1.54 -18.94 16.49
CA LYS A 16 -0.93 -17.73 15.91
C LYS A 16 0.61 -17.79 15.94
N VAL A 17 1.19 -18.71 15.17
CA VAL A 17 2.61 -19.02 15.11
C VAL A 17 3.15 -18.54 13.77
N ILE A 18 4.29 -17.86 13.83
CA ILE A 18 5.00 -17.38 12.66
C ILE A 18 6.18 -18.32 12.43
N HIS A 19 6.22 -18.95 11.26
CA HIS A 19 7.31 -19.82 10.84
C HIS A 19 8.19 -19.10 9.83
N LEU A 20 9.34 -18.58 10.27
CA LEU A 20 10.32 -17.95 9.39
C LEU A 20 11.16 -19.02 8.70
N ARG A 21 11.33 -18.89 7.37
CA ARG A 21 12.09 -19.82 6.53
C ARG A 21 13.43 -19.25 6.10
N GLU A 22 13.46 -17.97 5.75
CA GLU A 22 14.64 -17.32 5.19
C GLU A 22 14.70 -15.84 5.58
N PHE A 23 15.86 -15.21 5.37
CA PHE A 23 16.06 -13.78 5.63
C PHE A 23 16.64 -13.12 4.38
N VAL A 24 15.90 -12.16 3.84
CA VAL A 24 16.24 -11.39 2.63
C VAL A 24 16.43 -9.92 2.98
N ARG A 25 17.11 -9.14 2.12
CA ARG A 25 17.15 -7.69 2.32
C ARG A 25 15.75 -7.12 2.12
N ALA A 26 15.37 -6.13 2.93
CA ALA A 26 14.02 -5.57 2.82
C ALA A 26 13.74 -4.97 1.43
N GLU A 27 14.77 -4.44 0.77
CA GLU A 27 14.72 -3.87 -0.58
C GLU A 27 14.52 -4.92 -1.69
N GLU A 28 14.75 -6.21 -1.42
CA GLU A 28 14.51 -7.29 -2.38
C GLU A 28 13.02 -7.65 -2.48
N ILE A 29 12.21 -7.20 -1.52
CA ILE A 29 10.76 -7.38 -1.53
C ILE A 29 10.16 -6.14 -2.18
N ASP A 30 9.77 -6.27 -3.46
CA ASP A 30 9.11 -5.17 -4.18
C ASP A 30 7.82 -4.77 -3.43
N PRO A 31 7.58 -3.45 -3.21
CA PRO A 31 6.38 -2.98 -2.54
C PRO A 31 5.05 -3.51 -3.10
N VAL A 32 5.01 -3.91 -4.37
CA VAL A 32 3.81 -4.53 -5.00
C VAL A 32 3.34 -5.79 -4.27
N PHE A 33 4.25 -6.53 -3.64
CA PHE A 33 3.92 -7.74 -2.90
C PHE A 33 3.25 -7.46 -1.55
N TYR A 34 3.37 -6.26 -0.97
CA TYR A 34 2.81 -5.97 0.36
C TYR A 34 1.30 -5.76 0.33
N GLU A 35 0.56 -6.49 1.17
CA GLU A 35 -0.90 -6.39 1.26
C GLU A 35 -1.38 -5.74 2.56
N LYS A 36 -1.20 -6.40 3.72
CA LYS A 36 -1.66 -5.89 5.03
C LYS A 36 -0.53 -5.84 6.03
N THR A 37 -0.50 -4.77 6.81
CA THR A 37 0.49 -4.57 7.89
C THR A 37 -0.12 -4.87 9.26
N TYR A 38 0.62 -5.64 10.06
CA TYR A 38 0.32 -5.96 11.45
C TYR A 38 1.53 -5.67 12.33
N TYR A 39 1.28 -5.27 13.57
CA TYR A 39 2.32 -5.10 14.59
C TYR A 39 2.34 -6.30 15.51
N VAL A 40 3.55 -6.85 15.71
CA VAL A 40 3.79 -8.01 16.56
C VAL A 40 4.57 -7.57 17.79
N GLY A 41 3.95 -7.77 18.95
CA GLY A 41 4.58 -7.60 20.26
C GLY A 41 4.93 -8.94 20.91
N PRO A 42 5.73 -8.93 22.00
CA PRO A 42 6.03 -10.14 22.76
C PRO A 42 4.76 -10.64 23.49
N ARG A 43 4.64 -11.96 23.62
CA ARG A 43 3.59 -12.62 24.42
C ARG A 43 4.19 -13.35 25.61
N ASP A 44 5.00 -14.39 25.34
CA ASP A 44 5.51 -15.31 26.37
C ASP A 44 7.04 -15.21 26.59
N ASP A 45 7.81 -14.82 25.56
CA ASP A 45 9.28 -14.68 25.64
C ASP A 45 9.77 -13.33 25.09
N GLU A 46 9.97 -12.38 26.01
CA GLU A 46 10.48 -11.05 25.69
C GLU A 46 11.96 -11.04 25.26
N ASN A 47 12.76 -12.02 25.70
CA ASN A 47 14.18 -12.06 25.38
C ASN A 47 14.40 -12.46 23.92
N SER A 48 13.74 -13.53 23.48
CA SER A 48 13.79 -13.97 22.08
C SER A 48 13.21 -12.91 21.14
N PHE A 49 12.11 -12.25 21.55
CA PHE A 49 11.54 -11.13 20.80
C PHE A 49 12.54 -10.00 20.60
N ARG A 50 13.17 -9.53 21.67
CA ARG A 50 14.17 -8.44 21.61
C ARG A 50 15.38 -8.84 20.77
N LEU A 51 15.86 -10.08 20.93
CA LEU A 51 16.99 -10.61 20.18
C LEU A 51 16.70 -10.63 18.68
N LEU A 52 15.56 -11.19 18.26
CA LEU A 52 15.17 -11.24 16.85
C LEU A 52 15.00 -9.83 16.27
N ARG A 53 14.31 -8.94 16.98
CA ARG A 53 14.12 -7.55 16.55
C ARG A 53 15.45 -6.84 16.33
N GLU A 54 16.38 -6.99 17.28
CA GLU A 54 17.70 -6.36 17.17
C GLU A 54 18.54 -6.96 16.05
N ALA A 55 18.51 -8.28 15.87
CA ALA A 55 19.18 -8.96 14.77
C ALA A 55 18.67 -8.48 13.40
N LEU A 56 17.35 -8.40 13.22
CA LEU A 56 16.74 -7.90 11.98
C LEU A 56 17.09 -6.41 11.74
N ARG A 57 17.10 -5.59 12.80
CA ARG A 57 17.44 -4.16 12.73
C ARG A 57 18.89 -3.96 12.28
N GLN A 58 19.84 -4.67 12.90
CA GLN A 58 21.26 -4.55 12.57
C GLN A 58 21.59 -5.08 11.19
N THR A 59 20.93 -6.17 10.77
CA THR A 59 21.20 -6.81 9.48
C THR A 59 20.43 -6.20 8.31
N GLN A 60 19.50 -5.27 8.57
CA GLN A 60 18.60 -4.65 7.58
C GLN A 60 17.86 -5.69 6.71
N ARG A 61 17.48 -6.80 7.33
CA ARG A 61 16.79 -7.91 6.67
C ARG A 61 15.35 -8.04 7.14
N ALA A 62 14.55 -8.69 6.32
CA ALA A 62 13.23 -9.19 6.67
C ALA A 62 13.26 -10.72 6.68
N GLY A 63 12.63 -11.33 7.67
CA GLY A 63 12.37 -12.77 7.70
C GLY A 63 11.14 -13.10 6.86
N VAL A 64 11.28 -13.95 5.86
CA VAL A 64 10.18 -14.42 5.02
C VAL A 64 9.73 -15.79 5.52
N GLY A 65 8.41 -16.00 5.57
CA GLY A 65 7.86 -17.18 6.21
C GLY A 65 6.36 -17.34 6.03
N ARG A 66 5.77 -18.17 6.87
CA ARG A 66 4.34 -18.47 6.87
C ARG A 66 3.71 -18.10 8.20
N PHE A 67 2.49 -17.58 8.14
CA PHE A 67 1.69 -17.23 9.31
C PHE A 67 0.29 -17.79 9.16
N SER A 68 -0.19 -18.53 10.16
CA SER A 68 -1.57 -19.05 10.18
C SER A 68 -2.48 -18.15 11.02
N PHE A 69 -3.59 -17.70 10.43
CA PHE A 69 -4.58 -16.84 11.08
C PHE A 69 -5.97 -17.10 10.52
N HIS A 70 -6.98 -17.25 11.39
CA HIS A 70 -8.38 -17.53 11.00
C HIS A 70 -8.48 -18.64 9.94
N ASP A 71 -7.85 -19.78 10.21
CA ASP A 71 -7.88 -20.98 9.37
C ASP A 71 -7.29 -20.81 7.95
N ARG A 72 -6.51 -19.74 7.71
CA ARG A 72 -5.76 -19.51 6.48
C ARG A 72 -4.28 -19.33 6.76
N GLU A 73 -3.45 -19.88 5.87
CA GLU A 73 -2.00 -19.67 5.87
C GLU A 73 -1.65 -18.52 4.91
N TYR A 74 -0.81 -17.59 5.38
CA TYR A 74 -0.35 -16.43 4.64
C TYR A 74 1.16 -16.51 4.44
N LEU A 75 1.64 -16.13 3.25
CA LEU A 75 3.03 -15.74 3.06
C LEU A 75 3.24 -14.40 3.78
N VAL A 76 4.33 -14.29 4.55
CA VAL A 76 4.60 -13.09 5.34
C VAL A 76 6.05 -12.67 5.29
N ALA A 77 6.26 -11.37 5.45
CA ALA A 77 7.57 -10.78 5.71
C ALA A 77 7.56 -10.10 7.08
N VAL A 78 8.54 -10.41 7.93
CA VAL A 78 8.71 -9.86 9.27
C VAL A 78 9.98 -9.03 9.33
N ARG A 79 9.85 -7.76 9.68
CA ARG A 79 10.98 -6.83 9.80
C ARG A 79 11.01 -6.14 11.16
N ALA A 80 12.15 -5.55 11.50
CA ALA A 80 12.25 -4.71 12.67
C ALA A 80 11.50 -3.38 12.47
N GLY A 81 10.63 -3.04 13.42
CA GLY A 81 10.12 -1.68 13.63
C GLY A 81 10.83 -0.98 14.80
N ALA A 82 10.38 0.23 15.12
CA ALA A 82 11.00 1.06 16.16
C ALA A 82 11.07 0.35 17.53
N ASN A 83 9.94 -0.17 18.02
CA ASN A 83 9.85 -0.93 19.28
C ASN A 83 9.08 -2.25 19.14
N VAL A 84 8.68 -2.60 17.92
CA VAL A 84 7.87 -3.77 17.59
C VAL A 84 8.49 -4.55 16.44
N LEU A 85 8.03 -5.78 16.21
CA LEU A 85 8.19 -6.42 14.91
C LEU A 85 7.02 -5.99 14.01
N VAL A 86 7.31 -5.74 12.73
CA VAL A 86 6.28 -5.43 11.73
C VAL A 86 6.13 -6.66 10.85
N LEU A 87 4.93 -7.21 10.80
CA LEU A 87 4.56 -8.31 9.93
C LEU A 87 3.74 -7.77 8.78
N HIS A 88 4.12 -8.10 7.56
CA HIS A 88 3.34 -7.83 6.37
C HIS A 88 2.86 -9.14 5.77
N THR A 89 1.57 -9.23 5.41
CA THR A 89 1.12 -10.29 4.50
C THR A 89 1.60 -9.95 3.08
N LEU A 90 2.02 -10.98 2.36
CA LEU A 90 2.50 -10.88 1.01
C LEU A 90 1.49 -11.50 0.05
N ARG A 91 1.26 -10.82 -1.07
CA ARG A 91 0.58 -11.39 -2.24
C ARG A 91 1.44 -12.50 -2.83
N PHE A 92 0.78 -13.50 -3.41
CA PHE A 92 1.49 -14.47 -4.24
C PHE A 92 1.75 -13.87 -5.62
N HIS A 93 2.81 -14.35 -6.29
CA HIS A 93 3.22 -13.81 -7.60
C HIS A 93 2.12 -13.89 -8.66
N ASP A 94 1.21 -14.85 -8.56
CA ASP A 94 0.08 -15.02 -9.47
C ASP A 94 -1.10 -14.07 -9.20
N GLU A 95 -1.06 -13.27 -8.13
CA GLU A 95 -2.09 -12.28 -7.79
C GLU A 95 -1.80 -10.88 -8.37
N GLU A 96 -0.69 -10.73 -9.10
CA GLU A 96 -0.27 -9.45 -9.69
C GLU A 96 -0.71 -9.32 -11.15
N VAL A 97 -1.37 -8.21 -11.49
CA VAL A 97 -1.55 -7.81 -12.90
C VAL A 97 -0.21 -7.29 -13.38
N GLY A 98 0.48 -8.07 -14.20
CA GLY A 98 1.85 -7.80 -14.59
C GLY A 98 1.96 -6.53 -15.43
N ALA A 99 2.99 -5.71 -15.18
CA ALA A 99 3.31 -4.54 -16.01
C ALA A 99 3.51 -4.90 -17.50
N ALA A 100 3.78 -6.18 -17.81
CA ALA A 100 3.88 -6.71 -19.16
C ALA A 100 2.55 -6.71 -19.95
N GLU A 101 1.41 -6.56 -19.27
CA GLU A 101 0.11 -6.39 -19.91
C GLU A 101 -0.10 -4.96 -20.44
N LEU A 102 0.76 -4.01 -20.03
CA LEU A 102 0.71 -2.64 -20.51
C LEU A 102 1.46 -2.53 -21.85
N GLU A 103 0.84 -1.86 -22.82
CA GLU A 103 1.47 -1.50 -24.10
C GLU A 103 2.45 -0.31 -23.93
N ILE A 104 3.52 -0.52 -23.15
CA ILE A 104 4.54 0.50 -22.86
C ILE A 104 5.76 0.41 -23.79
N ASP A 105 5.95 -0.72 -24.45
CA ASP A 105 7.04 -0.91 -25.41
C ASP A 105 6.73 -0.15 -26.70
N GLY A 106 7.53 0.88 -27.02
CA GLY A 106 7.40 1.65 -28.26
C GLY A 106 6.78 3.04 -28.11
N LEU A 107 6.59 3.53 -26.88
CA LEU A 107 6.17 4.92 -26.63
C LEU A 107 7.13 5.90 -27.31
N THR A 108 6.64 6.49 -28.41
CA THR A 108 7.38 7.42 -29.26
C THR A 108 6.47 8.58 -29.69
N PRO A 109 7.02 9.79 -29.91
CA PRO A 109 8.43 10.14 -29.76
C PRO A 109 8.87 10.28 -28.30
N LYS A 110 10.19 10.19 -28.06
CA LYS A 110 10.75 10.54 -26.73
C LYS A 110 10.48 12.02 -26.45
N PRO A 111 10.14 12.40 -25.19
CA PRO A 111 9.95 13.80 -24.82
C PRO A 111 11.18 14.66 -25.14
N ALA A 112 10.98 15.91 -25.53
CA ALA A 112 12.08 16.81 -25.82
C ALA A 112 12.82 17.19 -24.52
N PRO A 113 14.16 17.39 -24.55
CA PRO A 113 14.94 17.71 -23.34
C PRO A 113 14.42 18.92 -22.55
N LYS A 114 13.90 19.94 -23.25
CA LYS A 114 13.33 21.15 -22.64
C LYS A 114 12.03 20.87 -21.88
N GLU A 115 11.21 19.96 -22.39
CA GLU A 115 9.95 19.54 -21.73
C GLU A 115 10.26 18.75 -20.46
N VAL A 116 11.22 17.81 -20.54
CA VAL A 116 11.69 17.05 -19.37
C VAL A 116 12.26 17.99 -18.31
N GLN A 117 13.05 18.99 -18.70
CA GLN A 117 13.60 19.99 -17.78
C GLN A 117 12.48 20.79 -17.08
N MET A 118 11.47 21.22 -17.83
CA MET A 118 10.35 21.98 -17.29
C MET A 118 9.48 21.16 -16.34
N ALA A 119 9.14 19.92 -16.73
CA ALA A 119 8.42 18.97 -15.88
C ALA A 119 9.20 18.69 -14.59
N GLY A 120 10.52 18.50 -14.68
CA GLY A 120 11.39 18.33 -13.51
C GLY A 120 11.35 19.52 -12.55
N GLN A 121 11.34 20.76 -13.05
CA GLN A 121 11.19 21.95 -12.19
C GLN A 121 9.85 21.99 -11.46
N LEU A 122 8.75 21.57 -12.12
CA LEU A 122 7.46 21.48 -11.47
C LEU A 122 7.45 20.42 -10.37
N VAL A 123 7.97 19.22 -10.67
CA VAL A 123 8.08 18.14 -9.67
C VAL A 123 8.83 18.65 -8.44
N LEU A 124 9.97 19.31 -8.63
CA LEU A 124 10.77 19.88 -7.53
C LEU A 124 10.05 20.99 -6.75
N THR A 125 9.13 21.73 -7.38
CA THR A 125 8.33 22.76 -6.70
C THR A 125 7.24 22.15 -5.82
N LEU A 126 6.82 20.92 -6.10
CA LEU A 126 5.76 20.19 -5.40
C LEU A 126 6.33 19.09 -4.47
N VAL A 127 7.64 19.06 -4.24
CA VAL A 127 8.24 18.16 -3.25
C VAL A 127 7.88 18.68 -1.85
N ASP A 128 7.28 17.80 -1.05
CA ASP A 128 6.95 18.06 0.35
C ASP A 128 7.15 16.77 1.17
N ASP A 129 7.15 16.90 2.50
CA ASP A 129 7.22 15.76 3.41
C ASP A 129 5.90 14.98 3.37
N PHE A 130 5.98 13.65 3.24
CA PHE A 130 4.78 12.81 3.24
C PHE A 130 4.20 12.67 4.66
N ASP A 131 3.06 13.31 4.88
CA ASP A 131 2.21 13.11 6.06
C ASP A 131 0.93 12.39 5.67
N SER A 132 0.81 11.11 6.04
CA SER A 132 -0.38 10.33 5.74
C SER A 132 -1.65 10.88 6.41
N SER A 133 -1.52 11.66 7.49
CA SER A 133 -2.66 12.24 8.20
C SER A 133 -3.27 13.45 7.50
N ALA A 134 -2.59 14.01 6.50
CA ALA A 134 -3.11 15.09 5.66
C ALA A 134 -4.12 14.61 4.60
N TYR A 135 -4.32 13.30 4.45
CA TYR A 135 -5.19 12.71 3.45
C TYR A 135 -6.44 12.10 4.09
N ASP A 136 -7.58 12.75 3.88
CA ASP A 136 -8.86 12.28 4.37
C ASP A 136 -9.56 11.35 3.37
N ASP A 137 -10.32 10.39 3.90
CA ASP A 137 -11.23 9.54 3.12
C ASP A 137 -12.49 10.36 2.77
N THR A 138 -12.36 11.22 1.76
CA THR A 138 -13.42 12.11 1.28
C THR A 138 -14.70 11.36 0.89
N TYR A 139 -14.58 10.11 0.43
CA TYR A 139 -15.73 9.26 0.13
C TYR A 139 -16.49 8.91 1.41
N ARG A 140 -15.78 8.41 2.43
CA ARG A 140 -16.39 8.09 3.73
C ARG A 140 -17.05 9.32 4.34
N GLU A 141 -16.42 10.49 4.26
CA GLU A 141 -17.00 11.74 4.75
C GLU A 141 -18.28 12.11 4.00
N ALA A 142 -18.26 12.06 2.66
CA ALA A 142 -19.43 12.33 1.82
C ALA A 142 -20.59 11.37 2.13
N VAL A 143 -20.29 10.07 2.35
CA VAL A 143 -21.30 9.08 2.74
C VAL A 143 -21.85 9.36 4.14
N LEU A 144 -20.99 9.71 5.10
CA LEU A 144 -21.44 10.07 6.46
C LEU A 144 -22.30 11.34 6.46
N ASP A 145 -21.97 12.33 5.64
CA ASP A 145 -22.78 13.53 5.47
C ASP A 145 -24.14 13.20 4.83
N LEU A 146 -24.15 12.38 3.78
CA LEU A 146 -25.38 11.89 3.15
C LEU A 146 -26.29 11.17 4.16
N ILE A 147 -25.72 10.30 5.01
CA ILE A 147 -26.45 9.61 6.07
C ILE A 147 -27.04 10.62 7.07
N LYS A 148 -26.25 11.61 7.51
CA LYS A 148 -26.73 12.66 8.44
C LYS A 148 -27.87 13.48 7.85
N ARG A 149 -27.79 13.85 6.58
CA ARG A 149 -28.81 14.63 5.86
C ARG A 149 -30.10 13.82 5.68
N LYS A 150 -30.00 12.55 5.28
CA LYS A 150 -31.15 11.63 5.23
C LYS A 150 -31.78 11.40 6.61
N ALA A 151 -30.97 11.27 7.65
CA ALA A 151 -31.47 11.14 9.03
C ALA A 151 -32.23 12.40 9.51
N LYS A 152 -31.92 13.58 8.94
CA LYS A 152 -32.64 14.84 9.17
C LYS A 152 -33.87 15.02 8.27
N GLY A 153 -34.15 14.08 7.37
CA GLY A 153 -35.31 14.11 6.48
C GLY A 153 -35.13 14.93 5.19
N GLU A 154 -33.90 15.27 4.81
CA GLU A 154 -33.62 15.97 3.55
C GLU A 154 -33.71 15.00 2.35
N GLU A 155 -34.47 15.35 1.32
CA GLU A 155 -34.36 14.70 0.00
C GLU A 155 -33.07 15.17 -0.69
N ILE A 156 -32.29 14.22 -1.20
CA ILE A 156 -30.98 14.49 -1.78
C ILE A 156 -31.02 14.13 -3.26
N ASP A 157 -30.99 15.16 -4.12
CA ASP A 157 -30.81 14.99 -5.55
C ASP A 157 -29.36 14.58 -5.86
N LEU A 158 -29.21 13.50 -6.61
CA LEU A 158 -27.92 13.02 -7.09
C LEU A 158 -27.53 13.85 -8.31
N VAL A 159 -26.70 14.87 -8.11
CA VAL A 159 -26.10 15.60 -9.23
C VAL A 159 -25.00 14.74 -9.83
N ALA A 160 -25.12 14.39 -11.11
CA ALA A 160 -24.08 13.68 -11.85
C ALA A 160 -22.80 14.53 -11.88
N GLN A 161 -21.66 13.93 -11.55
CA GLN A 161 -20.36 14.59 -11.73
C GLN A 161 -20.11 14.82 -13.22
N GLU A 162 -19.91 16.08 -13.60
CA GLU A 162 -19.41 16.41 -14.93
C GLU A 162 -17.98 15.85 -15.08
N GLU A 163 -17.75 15.06 -16.12
CA GLU A 163 -16.41 14.58 -16.48
C GLU A 163 -15.52 15.79 -16.80
N ALA A 164 -14.42 15.93 -16.07
CA ALA A 164 -13.46 16.99 -16.33
C ALA A 164 -12.87 16.83 -17.74
N ALA A 165 -13.00 17.89 -18.56
CA ALA A 165 -12.43 17.91 -19.90
C ALA A 165 -10.91 17.64 -19.83
N HIS A 166 -10.46 16.57 -20.50
CA HIS A 166 -9.04 16.30 -20.68
C HIS A 166 -8.43 17.41 -21.52
N GLY A 167 -7.49 18.18 -20.94
CA GLY A 167 -6.79 19.24 -21.65
C GLY A 167 -5.77 18.66 -22.63
N ASP A 168 -5.95 18.92 -23.91
CA ASP A 168 -5.14 18.40 -25.03
C ASP A 168 -3.69 18.94 -25.09
N ASP A 169 -3.26 19.79 -24.14
CA ASP A 169 -1.88 20.28 -24.10
C ASP A 169 -1.34 20.34 -22.66
N LEU A 170 -0.76 19.23 -22.23
CA LEU A 170 -0.09 19.10 -20.95
C LEU A 170 1.05 20.13 -20.80
N ALA A 171 1.77 20.46 -21.89
CA ALA A 171 2.87 21.43 -21.83
C ALA A 171 2.37 22.85 -21.55
N ALA A 172 1.24 23.24 -22.15
CA ALA A 172 0.58 24.51 -21.83
C ALA A 172 0.03 24.54 -20.40
N ALA A 173 -0.58 23.44 -19.93
CA ALA A 173 -1.10 23.33 -18.56
C ALA A 173 0.01 23.41 -17.50
N LEU A 174 1.18 22.81 -17.78
CA LEU A 174 2.37 22.87 -16.93
C LEU A 174 2.93 24.30 -16.86
N GLN A 175 3.03 25.02 -17.98
CA GLN A 175 3.50 26.41 -18.02
C GLN A 175 2.59 27.36 -17.25
N ALA A 176 1.27 27.19 -17.38
CA ALA A 176 0.29 27.98 -16.64
C ALA A 176 0.41 27.76 -15.13
N SER A 177 0.59 26.51 -14.69
CA SER A 177 0.74 26.16 -13.27
C SER A 177 2.01 26.77 -12.65
N LEU A 178 3.12 26.80 -13.40
CA LEU A 178 4.38 27.42 -12.96
C LEU A 178 4.31 28.95 -12.88
N ALA A 179 3.49 29.60 -13.71
CA ALA A 179 3.27 31.04 -13.64
C ALA A 179 2.40 31.44 -12.44
N GLY A 180 1.40 30.60 -12.09
CA GLY A 180 0.52 30.82 -10.93
C GLY A 180 1.19 30.57 -9.58
N ALA A 181 2.11 29.61 -9.47
CA ALA A 181 2.81 29.31 -8.21
C ALA A 181 3.85 30.37 -7.78
N ARG A 182 4.10 31.40 -8.60
CA ARG A 182 5.01 32.52 -8.29
C ARG A 182 4.31 33.79 -7.77
N SER A 183 3.00 33.76 -7.50
CA SER A 183 2.25 34.87 -6.90
C SER A 183 2.03 34.72 -5.40
#